data_AF-D7MKW5-F1
#
_entry.id   AF-D7MKW5-F1
#
_cell.length_a   1.000
_cell.length_b   1.000
_cell.length_c   1.000
_cell.angle_alpha   90.00
_cell.angle_beta   90.00
_cell.angle_gamma   90.00
#
_symmetry.space_group_name_H-M   'P 1'
#
loop_
_entity.id
_entity.type
_entity.pdbx_description
1 polymer ?
#
loop_
_entity_poly.entity_id
_entity_poly.type
_entity_poly.pdbx_seq_one_letter_code
_entity_poly.pdbx_strand_id
1 'polypeptide(L)'
;MAAGLFNGINNGVYKCGFARKQEPYNEAVNQLYEAVDRCEEILGKQRYICGNTFTEADIRLFVTLIRFDEVYSVHFKCNKRLLREYPNIFNYIKDIYQIQGMSSTVNMEHIKQHYYGSHPTINPFGIIPHGPNIDYSSLHDRDRFSS
;
A
#
# COMPACT_ATOMS: atom_id res chain seq x y z
N MET A 1 11.39 7.48 -13.76
CA MET A 1 10.84 7.90 -12.45
C MET A 1 10.04 6.79 -11.76
N ALA A 2 9.09 6.12 -12.42
CA ALA A 2 8.24 5.11 -11.77
C ALA A 2 8.98 3.84 -11.28
N ALA A 3 10.01 3.36 -12.01
CA ALA A 3 10.75 2.13 -11.66
C ALA A 3 11.38 2.13 -10.24
N GLY A 4 11.94 3.27 -9.81
CA GLY A 4 12.53 3.40 -8.46
C GLY A 4 11.48 3.42 -7.35
N LEU A 5 10.29 3.95 -7.64
CA LEU A 5 9.16 4.01 -6.70
C LEU A 5 8.53 2.63 -6.51
N PHE A 6 8.36 1.85 -7.59
CA PHE A 6 7.91 0.46 -7.53
C PHE A 6 8.84 -0.42 -6.70
N ASN A 7 10.15 -0.36 -6.98
CA ASN A 7 11.10 -1.15 -6.21
C ASN A 7 11.15 -0.71 -4.74
N GLY A 8 11.00 0.59 -4.46
CA GLY A 8 10.95 1.14 -3.10
C GLY A 8 9.73 0.67 -2.30
N ILE A 9 8.54 0.62 -2.92
CA ILE A 9 7.28 0.28 -2.23
C ILE A 9 6.97 -1.22 -2.33
N ASN A 10 6.83 -1.76 -3.55
CA ASN A 10 6.38 -3.14 -3.77
C ASN A 10 7.32 -4.16 -3.15
N ASN A 11 8.63 -3.97 -3.31
CA ASN A 11 9.62 -4.86 -2.69
C ASN A 11 10.01 -4.39 -1.27
N GLY A 12 9.87 -3.10 -0.95
CA GLY A 12 10.23 -2.53 0.35
C GLY A 12 9.45 -3.16 1.50
N VAL A 13 8.15 -3.38 1.34
CA VAL A 13 7.32 -4.02 2.38
C VAL A 13 7.80 -5.44 2.72
N TYR A 14 8.20 -6.23 1.71
CA TYR A 14 8.73 -7.58 1.94
C TYR A 14 10.12 -7.56 2.55
N LYS A 15 10.98 -6.61 2.17
CA LYS A 15 12.29 -6.42 2.81
C LYS A 15 12.12 -6.10 4.30
N CYS A 16 11.12 -5.30 4.68
CA CYS A 16 10.77 -5.06 6.08
C CYS A 16 10.30 -6.36 6.77
N GLY A 17 9.30 -7.01 6.18
CA GLY A 17 8.64 -8.17 6.80
C GLY A 17 9.53 -9.40 6.99
N PHE A 18 10.47 -9.62 6.07
CA PHE A 18 11.38 -10.77 6.10
C PHE A 18 12.76 -10.47 6.67
N ALA A 19 13.01 -9.24 7.11
CA ALA A 19 14.24 -8.92 7.83
C ALA A 19 14.37 -9.76 9.10
N ARG A 20 15.51 -10.44 9.25
CA ARG A 20 15.82 -11.28 10.43
C ARG A 20 16.71 -10.60 11.46
N LYS A 21 17.09 -9.35 11.21
CA LYS A 21 17.96 -8.53 12.05
C LYS A 21 17.46 -7.09 12.05
N GLN A 22 17.73 -6.35 13.12
CA GLN A 22 17.27 -4.97 13.29
C GLN A 22 17.84 -4.04 12.22
N GLU A 23 19.15 -4.10 11.93
CA GLU A 23 19.77 -3.17 10.96
C GLU A 23 19.21 -3.31 9.52
N PRO A 24 19.08 -4.52 8.93
CA PRO A 24 18.39 -4.66 7.65
C PRO A 24 16.94 -4.20 7.65
N TYR A 25 16.22 -4.37 8.77
CA TYR A 25 14.87 -3.84 8.92
C TYR A 25 14.87 -2.30 8.92
N ASN A 26 15.76 -1.67 9.70
CA ASN A 26 15.91 -0.22 9.79
C ASN A 26 16.17 0.39 8.40
N GLU A 27 17.08 -0.19 7.64
CA GLU A 27 17.38 0.26 6.28
C GLU A 27 16.18 0.11 5.36
N ALA A 28 15.52 -1.06 5.38
CA ALA A 28 14.37 -1.33 4.53
C ALA A 28 13.19 -0.40 4.82
N VAL A 29 12.89 -0.16 6.11
CA VAL A 29 11.76 0.69 6.51
C VAL A 29 12.04 2.16 6.18
N ASN A 30 13.29 2.64 6.33
CA ASN A 30 13.67 3.99 5.91
C ASN A 30 13.48 4.17 4.40
N GLN A 31 14.03 3.27 3.58
CA GLN A 31 13.87 3.32 2.12
C GLN A 31 12.40 3.22 1.68
N LEU A 32 11.60 2.39 2.35
CA LEU A 32 10.18 2.26 2.08
C LEU A 32 9.46 3.60 2.30
N TYR A 33 9.66 4.23 3.45
CA TYR A 33 8.97 5.48 3.76
C TYR A 33 9.47 6.66 2.93
N GLU A 34 10.75 6.72 2.57
CA GLU A 34 11.24 7.69 1.56
C GLU A 34 10.55 7.52 0.20
N ALA A 35 10.22 6.29 -0.19
CA ALA A 35 9.47 6.04 -1.42
C ALA A 35 7.98 6.39 -1.27
N VAL A 36 7.37 6.11 -0.13
CA VAL A 36 5.98 6.50 0.19
C VAL A 36 5.83 8.01 0.22
N ASP A 37 6.74 8.73 0.89
CA ASP A 37 6.70 10.20 0.98
C ASP A 37 6.85 10.84 -0.42
N ARG A 38 7.74 10.32 -1.27
CA ARG A 38 7.84 10.75 -2.69
C ARG A 38 6.58 10.43 -3.49
N CYS A 39 5.93 9.29 -3.24
CA CYS A 39 4.67 8.93 -3.87
C CYS A 39 3.56 9.93 -3.51
N GLU A 40 3.48 10.30 -2.24
CA GLU A 40 2.56 11.32 -1.75
C GLU A 40 2.77 12.67 -2.45
N GLU A 41 4.02 13.12 -2.58
CA GLU A 41 4.36 14.36 -3.28
C GLU A 41 3.97 14.36 -4.77
N ILE A 42 4.20 13.23 -5.46
CA ILE A 42 3.81 13.06 -6.86
C ILE A 42 2.28 13.13 -6.96
N LEU A 43 1.57 12.33 -6.16
CA LEU A 43 0.11 12.27 -6.18
C LEU A 43 -0.55 13.57 -5.70
N GLY A 44 0.19 14.45 -5.02
CA GLY A 44 -0.25 15.81 -4.71
C GLY A 44 -0.36 16.73 -5.93
N LYS A 45 0.27 16.40 -7.05
CA LYS A 45 0.39 17.26 -8.24
C LYS A 45 -0.35 16.73 -9.47
N GLN A 46 -0.70 15.44 -9.49
CA GLN A 46 -1.29 14.74 -10.63
C GLN A 46 -2.20 13.61 -10.15
N ARG A 47 -3.17 13.20 -10.96
CA ARG A 47 -4.19 12.19 -10.59
C ARG A 47 -3.61 10.79 -10.35
N TYR A 48 -2.67 10.37 -11.20
CA TYR A 48 -2.06 9.04 -11.22
C TYR A 48 -0.54 9.11 -11.17
N ILE A 49 0.17 7.98 -11.05
CA ILE A 49 1.63 7.99 -10.88
C ILE A 49 2.39 8.44 -12.14
N CYS A 50 1.75 8.35 -13.31
CA CYS A 50 2.30 8.72 -14.62
C CYS A 50 1.60 9.94 -15.25
N GLY A 51 0.94 10.79 -14.46
CA GLY A 51 0.20 11.97 -14.93
C GLY A 51 -1.29 11.83 -14.68
N ASN A 52 -2.14 12.26 -15.62
CA ASN A 52 -3.60 12.24 -15.46
C ASN A 52 -4.30 11.09 -16.19
N THR A 53 -3.55 10.18 -16.80
CA THR A 53 -4.06 8.96 -17.43
C THR A 53 -3.71 7.75 -16.58
N PHE A 54 -4.68 6.87 -16.34
CA PHE A 54 -4.46 5.61 -15.63
C PHE A 54 -3.62 4.64 -16.48
N THR A 55 -2.61 4.02 -15.87
CA THR A 55 -1.66 3.15 -16.58
C THR A 55 -1.37 1.85 -15.82
N GLU A 56 -0.65 0.90 -16.45
CA GLU A 56 -0.17 -0.32 -15.77
C GLU A 56 0.63 0.00 -14.50
N ALA A 57 1.37 1.11 -14.52
CA ALA A 57 2.11 1.60 -13.37
C ALA A 57 1.20 1.81 -12.15
N ASP A 58 -0.02 2.29 -12.34
CA ASP A 58 -0.97 2.47 -11.25
C ASP A 58 -1.50 1.15 -10.69
N ILE A 59 -1.79 0.19 -11.56
CA ILE A 59 -2.20 -1.17 -11.17
C ILE A 59 -1.10 -1.81 -10.30
N ARG A 60 0.15 -1.72 -10.74
CA ARG A 60 1.32 -2.28 -10.03
C ARG A 60 1.52 -1.65 -8.66
N LEU A 61 1.25 -0.36 -8.52
CA LEU A 61 1.35 0.32 -7.23
C LEU A 61 0.16 -0.05 -6.33
N PHE A 62 -1.06 0.03 -6.88
CA PHE A 62 -2.32 -0.20 -6.19
C PHE A 62 -2.36 -1.53 -5.45
N VAL A 63 -1.89 -2.63 -6.08
CA VAL A 63 -1.86 -3.94 -5.44
C VAL A 63 -1.04 -3.96 -4.15
N THR A 64 0.01 -3.15 -4.05
CA THR A 64 0.75 -3.02 -2.78
C THR A 64 -0.01 -2.13 -1.80
N LEU A 65 -0.48 -0.97 -2.25
CA LEU A 65 -1.09 0.03 -1.36
C LEU A 65 -2.38 -0.49 -0.70
N ILE A 66 -3.24 -1.20 -1.44
CA ILE A 66 -4.52 -1.71 -0.92
C ILE A 66 -4.33 -2.74 0.22
N ARG A 67 -3.15 -3.37 0.30
CA ARG A 67 -2.80 -4.35 1.34
C ARG A 67 -2.07 -3.74 2.53
N PHE A 68 -1.64 -2.47 2.42
CA PHE A 68 -0.67 -1.90 3.35
C PHE A 68 -1.21 -1.79 4.76
N ASP A 69 -2.33 -1.09 4.95
CA ASP A 69 -2.88 -0.85 6.27
C ASP A 69 -3.49 -2.10 6.89
N GLU A 70 -4.02 -3.01 6.05
CA GLU A 70 -4.67 -4.27 6.48
C GLU A 70 -3.67 -5.39 6.81
N VAL A 71 -2.47 -5.35 6.23
CA VAL A 71 -1.45 -6.39 6.40
C VAL A 71 -0.09 -5.82 6.75
N TYR A 72 0.53 -5.07 5.84
CA TYR A 72 1.96 -4.75 5.94
C TYR A 72 2.31 -3.90 7.16
N SER A 73 1.38 -3.03 7.57
CA SER A 73 1.54 -2.20 8.76
C SER A 73 1.85 -3.03 10.01
N VAL A 74 1.09 -4.10 10.26
CA VAL A 74 1.26 -4.96 11.43
C VAL A 74 2.17 -6.15 11.10
N HIS A 75 1.81 -6.96 10.11
CA HIS A 75 2.48 -8.22 9.78
C HIS A 75 3.95 -8.02 9.38
N PHE A 76 4.21 -7.00 8.56
CA PHE A 76 5.56 -6.66 8.10
C PHE A 76 6.20 -5.50 8.85
N LYS A 77 5.54 -5.01 9.92
CA LYS A 77 6.03 -3.91 10.77
C LYS A 77 6.25 -2.61 10.00
N CYS A 78 5.55 -2.39 8.89
CA CYS A 78 5.60 -1.13 8.15
C CYS A 78 4.68 -0.08 8.81
N ASN A 79 4.96 0.29 10.07
CA ASN A 79 4.04 1.05 10.92
C ASN A 79 4.54 2.45 11.36
N LYS A 80 5.48 3.07 10.62
CA LYS A 80 5.90 4.45 10.90
C LYS A 80 4.73 5.43 10.73
N ARG A 81 3.88 5.20 9.73
CA ARG A 81 2.64 5.92 9.41
C ARG A 81 1.76 5.05 8.50
N LEU A 82 0.45 5.06 8.72
CA LEU A 82 -0.51 4.31 7.90
C LEU A 82 -0.82 5.07 6.61
N LEU A 83 -1.10 4.36 5.52
CA LEU A 83 -1.39 4.98 4.23
C LEU A 83 -2.68 5.82 4.27
N ARG A 84 -3.67 5.44 5.08
CA ARG A 84 -4.88 6.27 5.28
C ARG A 84 -4.59 7.65 5.87
N GLU A 85 -3.42 7.85 6.48
CA GLU A 85 -3.00 9.14 7.03
C GLU A 85 -2.30 10.02 5.98
N TYR A 86 -2.03 9.49 4.78
CA TYR A 86 -1.47 10.23 3.64
C TYR A 86 -2.61 10.66 2.70
N PRO A 87 -3.01 11.95 2.66
CA PRO A 87 -4.23 12.36 1.98
C PRO A 87 -4.21 12.09 0.46
N ASN A 88 -3.09 12.25 -0.23
CA ASN A 88 -3.04 12.02 -1.68
C ASN A 88 -3.04 10.52 -1.99
N ILE A 89 -2.22 9.73 -1.29
CA ILE A 89 -2.19 8.27 -1.42
C ILE A 89 -3.54 7.66 -1.05
N PHE A 90 -4.17 8.07 0.05
CA PHE A 90 -5.43 7.47 0.47
C PHE A 90 -6.55 7.74 -0.53
N ASN A 91 -6.65 8.98 -1.03
CA ASN A 91 -7.61 9.30 -2.09
C ASN A 91 -7.27 8.61 -3.41
N TYR A 92 -5.99 8.40 -3.73
CA TYR A 92 -5.56 7.62 -4.89
C TYR A 92 -5.96 6.14 -4.80
N ILE A 93 -5.81 5.50 -3.63
CA ILE A 93 -6.25 4.12 -3.41
C ILE A 93 -7.77 4.02 -3.63
N LYS A 94 -8.53 4.96 -3.07
CA LYS A 94 -10.00 5.01 -3.22
C LYS A 94 -10.44 5.22 -4.67
N ASP A 95 -9.80 6.16 -5.39
CA ASP A 95 -10.06 6.42 -6.81
C ASP A 95 -9.88 5.16 -7.65
N ILE A 96 -8.75 4.44 -7.48
CA ILE A 96 -8.52 3.19 -8.22
C ILE A 96 -9.51 2.11 -7.78
N TYR A 97 -9.76 1.95 -6.48
CA TYR A 97 -10.71 0.94 -5.95
C TYR A 97 -12.13 1.13 -6.51
N GLN A 98 -12.52 2.37 -6.81
CA GLN A 98 -13.83 2.73 -7.35
C GLN A 98 -13.92 2.70 -8.88
N ILE A 99 -12.82 2.46 -9.61
CA ILE A 99 -12.86 2.17 -11.05
C ILE A 99 -13.76 0.94 -11.27
N GLN A 100 -14.64 1.00 -12.28
CA GLN A 100 -15.57 -0.06 -12.60
C GLN A 100 -14.85 -1.43 -12.69
N GLY A 101 -15.30 -2.37 -11.85
CA GLY A 101 -14.75 -3.72 -11.77
C GLY A 101 -13.55 -3.90 -10.83
N MET A 102 -12.86 -2.83 -10.40
CA MET A 102 -11.65 -2.95 -9.59
C MET A 102 -11.92 -3.54 -8.20
N SER A 103 -12.94 -3.03 -7.49
CA SER A 103 -13.32 -3.53 -6.15
C SER A 103 -13.62 -5.03 -6.13
N SER A 104 -14.21 -5.57 -7.20
CA SER A 104 -14.50 -7.01 -7.33
C SER A 104 -13.25 -7.90 -7.36
N THR A 105 -12.07 -7.32 -7.63
CA THR A 105 -10.78 -8.03 -7.64
C THR A 105 -10.10 -8.07 -6.26
N VAL A 106 -10.63 -7.35 -5.27
CA VAL A 106 -10.04 -7.22 -3.94
C VAL A 106 -10.86 -8.02 -2.92
N ASN A 107 -10.37 -9.21 -2.58
CA ASN A 107 -10.90 -9.99 -1.47
C ASN A 107 -10.01 -9.80 -0.23
N MET A 108 -10.40 -8.90 0.66
CA MET A 108 -9.59 -8.55 1.83
C MET A 108 -9.49 -9.69 2.85
N GLU A 109 -10.54 -10.50 2.98
CA GLU A 109 -10.52 -11.69 3.83
C GLU A 109 -9.43 -12.67 3.37
N HIS A 110 -9.41 -13.02 2.08
CA HIS A 110 -8.39 -13.90 1.51
C HIS A 110 -6.98 -13.31 1.65
N ILE A 111 -6.83 -12.00 1.44
CA ILE A 111 -5.55 -11.30 1.64
C ILE A 111 -5.06 -11.50 3.08
N LYS A 112 -5.89 -11.19 4.07
CA LYS A 112 -5.49 -11.30 5.49
C LYS A 112 -5.23 -12.75 5.90
N GLN A 113 -6.12 -13.68 5.53
CA GLN A 113 -5.94 -15.11 5.79
C GLN A 113 -4.62 -15.63 5.21
N HIS A 114 -4.28 -15.25 3.98
CA HIS A 114 -3.02 -15.66 3.38
C HIS A 114 -1.81 -15.15 4.17
N TYR A 115 -1.68 -13.84 4.39
CA TYR A 115 -0.48 -13.29 5.02
C TYR A 115 -0.31 -13.72 6.47
N TYR A 116 -1.37 -13.64 7.28
CA TYR A 116 -1.29 -13.97 8.70
C TYR A 116 -1.25 -15.48 8.94
N GLY A 117 -1.87 -16.30 8.09
CA GLY A 117 -1.92 -17.75 8.25
C GLY A 117 -0.78 -18.52 7.58
N SER A 118 -0.17 -17.99 6.51
CA SER A 118 0.83 -18.74 5.71
C SER A 118 2.30 -18.44 6.07
N HIS A 119 2.55 -17.51 7.00
CA HIS A 119 3.90 -17.09 7.40
C HIS A 119 4.21 -17.45 8.87
N PRO A 120 4.36 -18.75 9.23
CA PRO A 120 4.57 -19.18 10.61
C PRO A 120 5.89 -18.66 11.22
N THR A 121 6.86 -18.27 10.39
CA THR A 121 8.11 -17.64 10.83
C THR A 121 7.94 -16.21 11.32
N ILE A 122 6.84 -15.54 10.95
CA ILE A 122 6.50 -14.17 11.36
C ILE A 122 5.35 -14.18 12.37
N ASN A 123 4.32 -15.00 12.13
CA ASN A 123 3.13 -15.13 12.96
C ASN A 123 2.88 -16.61 13.33
N PRO A 124 3.56 -17.15 14.35
CA PRO A 124 3.51 -18.59 14.67
C PRO A 124 2.11 -19.12 15.02
N PHE A 125 1.24 -18.27 15.58
CA PHE A 125 -0.09 -18.66 16.02
C PHE A 125 -1.17 -18.48 14.94
N GLY A 126 -0.83 -17.90 13.79
CA GLY A 126 -1.77 -17.71 12.68
C GLY A 126 -2.95 -16.78 13.00
N ILE A 127 -2.88 -15.99 14.09
CA ILE A 127 -3.97 -15.09 14.49
C ILE A 127 -4.10 -13.98 13.44
N ILE A 128 -5.33 -13.76 12.97
CA ILE A 128 -5.67 -12.73 11.99
C ILE A 128 -6.25 -11.51 12.73
N PRO A 129 -5.64 -10.32 12.64
CA PRO A 129 -6.18 -9.11 13.25
C PRO A 129 -7.53 -8.71 12.67
N HIS A 130 -8.43 -8.22 13.53
CA HIS A 130 -9.77 -7.79 13.13
C HIS A 130 -9.77 -6.55 12.24
N GLY A 131 -9.10 -5.47 12.66
CA GLY A 131 -9.09 -4.19 11.94
C GLY A 131 -8.02 -4.11 10.84
N PRO A 132 -7.83 -2.93 10.23
CA PRO A 132 -8.54 -1.66 10.47
C PRO A 132 -9.93 -1.53 9.85
N ASN A 133 -10.36 -2.41 8.93
CA ASN A 133 -11.67 -2.38 8.25
C ASN A 133 -11.91 -1.04 7.55
N ILE A 134 -10.98 -0.66 6.68
CA ILE A 134 -11.04 0.61 5.96
C ILE A 134 -12.13 0.59 4.90
N ASP A 135 -12.98 1.63 4.88
CA ASP A 135 -13.95 1.86 3.82
C ASP A 135 -13.30 2.55 2.61
N TYR A 136 -12.80 1.74 1.67
CA TYR A 136 -12.25 2.22 0.40
C TYR A 136 -13.31 2.66 -0.63
N SER A 137 -14.60 2.42 -0.35
CA SER A 137 -15.72 2.89 -1.17
C SER A 137 -16.16 4.32 -0.80
N SER A 138 -15.64 4.88 0.29
CA SER A 138 -15.89 6.28 0.66
C SER A 138 -15.42 7.27 -0.41
N LEU A 139 -16.07 8.43 -0.49
CA LEU A 139 -15.75 9.45 -1.50
C LEU A 139 -14.27 9.84 -1.49
N HIS A 140 -13.69 10.03 -2.67
CA HIS A 140 -12.34 10.58 -2.86
C HIS A 140 -12.39 11.95 -3.51
N ASP A 141 -11.29 12.70 -3.44
CA ASP A 141 -11.16 14.06 -3.99
C ASP A 141 -10.32 14.14 -5.28
N ARG A 142 -9.98 12.99 -5.89
CA ARG A 142 -9.05 12.92 -7.03
C ARG A 142 -9.57 13.56 -8.31
N ASP A 143 -10.87 13.84 -8.42
CA ASP A 143 -11.44 14.52 -9.58
C ASP A 143 -10.96 15.97 -9.73
N ARG A 144 -10.38 16.57 -8.67
CA ARG A 144 -9.74 17.90 -8.71
C ARG A 144 -8.61 18.04 -9.74
N PHE A 145 -8.10 16.92 -10.28
CA PHE A 145 -7.05 16.88 -11.30
C PHE A 145 -7.57 16.68 -12.73
N SER A 146 -8.90 16.63 -12.93
CA SER A 146 -9.53 16.29 -14.22
C SER A 146 -9.70 17.48 -15.17
N SER A 147 -8.84 18.48 -15.04
CA SER A 147 -8.79 19.66 -15.92
C SER A 147 -8.32 19.32 -17.33
#